data_AF-A0A5K3FR83-F1
#
_entry.id   AF-A0A5K3FR83-F1
#
_cell.length_a   1.000
_cell.length_b   1.000
_cell.length_c   1.000
_cell.angle_alpha   90.00
_cell.angle_beta   90.00
_cell.angle_gamma   90.00
#
_symmetry.space_group_name_H-M   'P 1'
#
loop_
_entity.id
_entity.type
_entity.pdbx_description
1 polymer ?
#
loop_
_entity_poly.entity_id
_entity_poly.type
_entity_poly.pdbx_seq_one_letter_code
_entity_poly.pdbx_strand_id
1 'polypeptide(L)'
;MPGQSPSKKSKQSTVIKLPVYCDNPQVWFLKVEALFRIHNIGSQHEKFDYIVSQLPCKVANMVADLLYPIPSENPYEKLKNGVITRMNKFYESCLINQLSSFKLGTKSPSQLLREMVLFASHHKIDDSVLTRMWTKCLPAEIQEVLSLQRPDTPLENLAEFADMLHKFMDKGGETQNRFKRS
;
A
#
# COMPACT_ATOMS: atom_id res chain seq x y z
N MET A 1 52.87 2.79 -44.19
CA MET A 1 52.01 2.43 -43.05
C MET A 1 51.40 3.69 -42.47
N PRO A 2 50.11 4.00 -42.70
CA PRO A 2 49.40 4.97 -41.87
C PRO A 2 48.26 4.31 -41.09
N GLY A 3 48.09 4.79 -39.86
CA GLY A 3 47.39 4.13 -38.77
C GLY A 3 45.87 4.00 -38.94
N GLN A 4 45.37 2.85 -38.48
CA GLN A 4 43.95 2.64 -38.21
C GLN A 4 43.52 3.58 -37.08
N SER A 5 42.62 4.51 -37.42
CA SER A 5 41.81 5.20 -36.43
C SER A 5 40.88 4.18 -35.74
N PRO A 6 40.73 4.21 -34.40
CA PRO A 6 39.82 3.30 -33.72
C PRO A 6 38.37 3.67 -34.07
N SER A 7 37.68 2.71 -34.69
CA SER A 7 36.25 2.74 -34.98
C SER A 7 35.45 3.02 -33.70
N LYS A 8 34.82 4.20 -33.64
CA LYS A 8 33.82 4.54 -32.62
C LYS A 8 32.65 3.57 -32.80
N LYS A 9 32.57 2.54 -31.97
CA LYS A 9 31.38 1.68 -31.89
C LYS A 9 30.18 2.55 -31.54
N SER A 10 29.29 2.74 -32.52
CA SER A 10 27.97 3.35 -32.35
C SER A 10 27.20 2.55 -31.30
N LYS A 11 26.86 3.18 -30.17
CA LYS A 11 25.91 2.62 -29.20
C LYS A 11 24.57 2.44 -29.93
N GLN A 12 24.23 1.22 -30.30
CA GLN A 12 22.88 0.91 -30.78
C GLN A 12 21.92 1.16 -29.61
N SER A 13 21.00 2.11 -29.79
CA SER A 13 19.97 2.42 -28.81
C SER A 13 18.95 1.28 -28.82
N THR A 14 19.18 0.28 -27.98
CA THR A 14 18.26 -0.86 -27.86
C THR A 14 17.03 -0.38 -27.08
N VAL A 15 15.90 -0.21 -27.74
CA VAL A 15 14.65 0.18 -27.05
C VAL A 15 14.18 -0.99 -26.18
N ILE A 16 14.46 -0.91 -24.87
CA ILE A 16 14.00 -1.90 -23.90
C ILE A 16 12.57 -1.54 -23.49
N LYS A 17 11.66 -2.49 -23.66
CA LYS A 17 10.32 -2.39 -23.09
C LYS A 17 10.36 -2.81 -21.62
N LEU A 18 10.08 -1.88 -20.72
CA LEU A 18 10.00 -2.20 -19.29
C LEU A 18 8.71 -2.98 -18.99
N PRO A 19 8.70 -3.80 -17.94
CA PRO A 19 7.48 -4.42 -17.45
C PRO A 19 6.44 -3.36 -17.08
N VAL A 20 5.17 -3.71 -17.25
CA VAL A 20 4.04 -2.89 -16.79
C VAL A 20 4.23 -2.57 -15.30
N TYR A 21 4.06 -1.30 -14.94
CA TYR A 21 4.13 -0.85 -13.57
C TYR A 21 3.08 -1.57 -12.71
N CYS A 22 3.48 -2.04 -11.54
CA CYS A 22 2.57 -2.70 -10.59
C CYS A 22 2.58 -1.98 -9.23
N ASP A 23 1.55 -2.22 -8.42
CA ASP A 23 1.36 -1.54 -7.13
C ASP A 23 2.43 -1.87 -6.08
N ASN A 24 3.31 -2.84 -6.35
CA ASN A 24 4.50 -3.08 -5.57
C ASN A 24 5.73 -2.48 -6.27
N PRO A 25 6.13 -1.24 -5.95
CA PRO A 25 7.25 -0.57 -6.61
C PRO A 25 8.56 -1.32 -6.42
N GLN A 26 8.76 -1.99 -5.28
CA GLN A 26 10.00 -2.76 -5.01
C GLN A 26 10.14 -3.92 -5.99
N VAL A 27 9.06 -4.70 -6.17
CA VAL A 27 9.04 -5.82 -7.12
C VAL A 27 9.20 -5.33 -8.56
N TRP A 28 8.58 -4.21 -8.90
CA TRP A 28 8.74 -3.63 -10.23
C TRP A 28 10.19 -3.24 -10.52
N PHE A 29 10.86 -2.51 -9.62
CA PHE A 29 12.27 -2.15 -9.80
C PHE A 29 13.19 -3.37 -9.88
N LEU A 30 12.93 -4.43 -9.10
CA LEU A 30 13.70 -5.68 -9.20
C LEU A 30 13.64 -6.31 -10.61
N LYS A 31 12.45 -6.30 -11.23
CA LYS A 31 12.26 -6.78 -12.60
C LYS A 31 12.97 -5.89 -13.63
N VAL A 32 12.84 -4.57 -13.48
CA VAL A 32 13.51 -3.61 -14.36
C VAL A 32 15.04 -3.75 -14.27
N GLU A 33 15.58 -3.89 -13.07
CA GLU A 33 17.03 -4.07 -12.86
C GLU A 33 17.56 -5.37 -13.45
N ALA A 34 16.74 -6.44 -13.46
CA ALA A 34 17.08 -7.66 -14.18
C ALA A 34 17.22 -7.40 -15.69
N LEU A 35 16.33 -6.61 -16.29
CA LEU A 35 16.45 -6.20 -17.69
C LEU A 35 17.68 -5.34 -17.94
N PHE A 36 17.96 -4.37 -17.06
CA PHE A 36 19.18 -3.57 -17.18
C PHE A 36 20.45 -4.43 -17.16
N ARG A 37 20.50 -5.48 -16.32
CA ARG A 37 21.62 -6.44 -16.32
C ARG A 37 21.69 -7.23 -17.63
N ILE A 38 20.58 -7.75 -18.13
CA ILE A 38 20.51 -8.52 -19.38
C ILE A 38 20.99 -7.69 -20.58
N HIS A 39 20.62 -6.41 -20.61
CA HIS A 39 20.98 -5.50 -21.70
C HIS A 39 22.25 -4.68 -21.45
N ASN A 40 23.01 -5.00 -20.39
CA ASN A 40 24.25 -4.34 -20.03
C ASN A 40 24.15 -2.80 -19.86
N ILE A 41 23.02 -2.33 -19.33
CA ILE A 41 22.83 -0.92 -18.98
C ILE A 41 23.37 -0.69 -17.57
N GLY A 42 24.55 -0.09 -17.51
CA GLY A 42 25.24 0.22 -16.25
C GLY A 42 25.05 1.66 -15.78
N SER A 43 24.95 2.63 -16.70
CA SER A 43 24.99 4.05 -16.39
C SER A 43 23.77 4.50 -15.59
N GLN A 44 24.00 5.23 -14.49
CA GLN A 44 22.93 5.81 -13.67
C GLN A 44 22.02 6.73 -14.48
N HIS A 45 22.58 7.50 -15.41
CA HIS A 45 21.80 8.40 -16.28
C HIS A 45 20.98 7.62 -17.30
N GLU A 46 21.55 6.61 -17.97
CA GLU A 46 20.80 5.78 -18.92
C GLU A 46 19.63 5.08 -18.20
N LYS A 47 19.87 4.49 -17.03
CA LYS A 47 18.81 3.88 -16.21
C LYS A 47 17.73 4.90 -15.82
N PHE A 48 18.13 6.10 -15.42
CA PHE A 48 17.19 7.18 -15.08
C PHE A 48 16.30 7.50 -16.28
N ASP A 49 16.86 7.75 -17.46
CA ASP A 49 16.10 8.07 -18.67
C ASP A 49 15.12 6.95 -19.06
N TYR A 50 15.52 5.68 -18.94
CA TYR A 50 14.64 4.54 -19.17
C TYR A 50 13.47 4.49 -18.19
N ILE A 51 13.70 4.76 -16.90
CA ILE A 51 12.63 4.80 -15.90
C ILE A 51 11.69 5.96 -16.18
N VAL A 52 12.22 7.17 -16.39
CA VAL A 52 11.42 8.39 -16.59
C VAL A 52 10.53 8.26 -17.83
N SER A 53 11.05 7.70 -18.93
CA SER A 53 10.29 7.53 -20.18
C SER A 53 9.11 6.55 -20.08
N GLN A 54 9.10 5.65 -19.09
CA GLN A 54 8.07 4.60 -18.94
C GLN A 54 7.34 4.66 -17.60
N LEU A 55 7.63 5.67 -16.77
CA LEU A 55 6.95 5.87 -15.50
C LEU A 55 5.52 6.36 -15.76
N PRO A 56 4.49 5.75 -15.16
CA PRO A 56 3.12 6.25 -15.30
C PRO A 56 3.01 7.71 -14.82
N CYS A 57 2.25 8.54 -15.52
CA CYS A 57 2.13 9.98 -15.19
C CYS A 57 1.75 10.24 -13.73
N LYS A 58 0.87 9.39 -13.16
CA LYS A 58 0.48 9.47 -11.75
C LYS A 58 1.68 9.34 -10.80
N VAL A 59 2.55 8.36 -11.06
CA VAL A 59 3.75 8.12 -10.25
C VAL A 59 4.77 9.23 -10.49
N ALA A 60 4.99 9.62 -11.73
CA ALA A 60 5.90 10.71 -12.10
C ALA A 60 5.55 12.03 -11.40
N ASN A 61 4.27 12.40 -11.35
CA ASN A 61 3.81 13.60 -10.66
C ASN A 61 4.10 13.56 -9.16
N MET A 62 4.01 12.38 -8.52
CA MET A 62 4.32 12.23 -7.09
C MET A 62 5.82 12.31 -6.78
N VAL A 63 6.70 12.17 -7.77
CA VAL A 63 8.15 12.28 -7.64
C VAL A 63 8.75 13.38 -8.53
N ALA A 64 7.95 14.37 -8.95
CA ALA A 64 8.36 15.36 -9.95
C ALA A 64 9.62 16.15 -9.56
N ASP A 65 9.80 16.42 -8.27
CA ASP A 65 10.99 17.05 -7.70
C ASP A 65 12.27 16.20 -7.80
N LEU A 66 12.13 14.89 -7.98
CA LEU A 66 13.25 13.98 -8.26
C LEU A 66 13.53 13.84 -9.76
N LEU A 67 12.61 14.29 -10.60
CA LEU A 67 12.75 14.30 -12.06
C LEU A 67 13.41 15.59 -12.55
N TYR A 68 13.21 16.70 -11.83
CA TYR A 68 13.76 18.00 -12.18
C TYR A 68 14.07 18.87 -10.95
N PRO A 69 15.31 19.40 -10.80
CA PRO A 69 16.47 19.15 -11.66
C PRO A 69 17.01 17.72 -11.50
N ILE A 70 17.59 17.16 -12.58
CA ILE A 70 18.16 15.81 -12.54
C ILE A 70 19.30 15.77 -11.51
N PRO A 71 19.27 14.85 -10.53
CA PRO A 71 20.33 14.75 -9.54
C PRO A 71 21.68 14.42 -10.18
N SER A 72 22.73 15.17 -9.85
CA SER A 72 24.09 14.97 -10.38
C SER A 72 24.69 13.62 -9.98
N GLU A 73 24.47 13.22 -8.73
CA GLU A 73 24.97 11.97 -8.16
C GLU A 73 23.85 10.93 -8.04
N ASN A 74 24.08 9.76 -8.62
CA ASN A 74 23.21 8.58 -8.56
C ASN A 74 21.72 8.88 -8.85
N PRO A 75 21.39 9.50 -10.00
CA PRO A 75 20.02 9.91 -10.33
C PRO A 75 19.03 8.73 -10.29
N TYR A 76 19.42 7.56 -10.79
CA TYR A 76 18.55 6.37 -10.77
C TYR A 76 18.29 5.87 -9.34
N GLU A 77 19.32 5.74 -8.49
CA GLU A 77 19.13 5.28 -7.11
C GLU A 77 18.25 6.25 -6.30
N LYS A 78 18.45 7.56 -6.47
CA LYS A 78 17.61 8.58 -5.83
C LYS A 78 16.16 8.48 -6.29
N LEU A 79 15.93 8.35 -7.60
CA LEU A 79 14.59 8.17 -8.15
C LEU A 79 13.94 6.88 -7.65
N LYS A 80 14.65 5.75 -7.70
CA LYS A 80 14.17 4.44 -7.22
C LYS A 80 13.73 4.51 -5.76
N ASN A 81 14.61 5.00 -4.89
CA ASN A 81 14.32 5.11 -3.46
C ASN A 81 13.16 6.06 -3.19
N GLY A 82 13.09 7.18 -3.92
CA GLY A 82 12.00 8.14 -3.83
C GLY A 82 10.65 7.54 -4.25
N VAL A 83 10.60 6.87 -5.40
CA VAL A 83 9.39 6.19 -5.89
C VAL A 83 8.94 5.13 -4.89
N ILE A 84 9.82 4.23 -4.45
CA ILE A 84 9.48 3.19 -3.49
C ILE A 84 8.91 3.80 -2.21
N THR A 85 9.59 4.80 -1.65
CA THR A 85 9.19 5.41 -0.36
C THR A 85 7.85 6.12 -0.48
N ARG A 86 7.69 6.97 -1.49
CA ARG A 86 6.46 7.78 -1.65
C ARG A 86 5.27 6.94 -2.06
N MET A 87 5.46 5.96 -2.93
CA MET A 87 4.39 5.04 -3.29
C MET A 87 3.97 4.20 -2.10
N ASN A 88 4.91 3.63 -1.34
CA ASN A 88 4.57 2.87 -0.12
C ASN A 88 3.74 3.73 0.85
N LYS A 89 4.16 4.98 1.09
CA LYS A 89 3.42 5.92 1.94
C LYS A 89 2.04 6.27 1.37
N PHE A 90 1.94 6.47 0.05
CA PHE A 90 0.67 6.75 -0.62
C PHE A 90 -0.29 5.56 -0.51
N TYR A 91 0.17 4.35 -0.81
CA TYR A 91 -0.61 3.13 -0.70
C TYR A 91 -1.03 2.87 0.75
N GLU A 92 -0.13 3.08 1.73
CA GLU A 92 -0.46 2.99 3.16
C GLU A 92 -1.55 4.00 3.55
N SER A 93 -1.42 5.26 3.13
CA SER A 93 -2.42 6.30 3.42
C SER A 93 -3.76 6.02 2.75
N CYS A 94 -3.74 5.58 1.48
CA CYS A 94 -4.93 5.19 0.74
C CYS A 94 -5.63 4.01 1.41
N LEU A 95 -4.84 3.02 1.83
CA LEU A 95 -5.34 1.87 2.56
C LEU A 95 -5.95 2.26 3.92
N ILE A 96 -5.32 3.16 4.69
CA ILE A 96 -5.88 3.65 5.96
C ILE A 96 -7.20 4.37 5.72
N ASN A 97 -7.26 5.22 4.68
CA ASN A 97 -8.49 5.90 4.27
C ASN A 97 -9.58 4.91 3.82
N GLN A 98 -9.19 3.81 3.17
CA GLN A 98 -10.16 2.79 2.80
C GLN A 98 -10.64 2.01 4.02
N LEU A 99 -9.74 1.62 4.93
CA LEU A 99 -10.08 0.97 6.21
C LEU A 99 -11.02 1.85 7.06
N SER A 100 -10.85 3.17 7.07
CA SER A 100 -11.74 4.08 7.80
C SER A 100 -13.11 4.25 7.14
N SER A 101 -13.26 3.86 5.87
CA SER A 101 -14.54 3.85 5.17
C SER A 101 -15.35 2.57 5.39
N PHE A 102 -14.74 1.52 5.95
CA PHE A 102 -15.48 0.31 6.34
C PHE A 102 -16.54 0.67 7.38
N LYS A 103 -17.67 -0.03 7.30
CA LYS A 103 -18.78 0.10 8.24
C LYS A 103 -19.21 -1.29 8.66
N LEU A 104 -19.62 -1.41 9.93
CA LEU A 104 -20.15 -2.67 10.46
C LEU A 104 -21.38 -3.14 9.66
N GLY A 105 -22.32 -2.23 9.35
CA GLY A 105 -23.49 -2.56 8.54
C GLY A 105 -24.31 -3.70 9.17
N THR A 106 -24.50 -4.78 8.41
CA THR A 106 -25.17 -6.02 8.86
C THR A 106 -24.20 -7.13 9.29
N LYS A 107 -22.89 -6.85 9.30
CA LYS A 107 -21.84 -7.83 9.59
C LYS A 107 -21.58 -7.89 11.08
N SER A 108 -21.14 -9.03 11.58
CA SER A 108 -20.63 -9.10 12.94
C SER A 108 -19.25 -8.42 13.04
N PRO A 109 -18.88 -7.87 14.21
CA PRO A 109 -17.55 -7.30 14.44
C PRO A 109 -16.39 -8.22 14.02
N SER A 110 -16.46 -9.52 14.25
CA SER A 110 -15.45 -10.49 13.81
C SER A 110 -15.38 -10.70 12.30
N GLN A 111 -16.52 -10.68 11.61
CA GLN A 111 -16.56 -10.74 10.14
C GLN A 111 -15.92 -9.50 9.54
N LEU A 112 -16.22 -8.32 10.09
CA LEU A 112 -15.60 -7.07 9.68
C LEU A 112 -14.08 -7.12 9.90
N LEU A 113 -13.63 -7.60 11.07
CA LEU A 113 -12.20 -7.74 11.37
C LEU A 113 -11.50 -8.61 10.32
N ARG A 114 -12.06 -9.78 9.99
CA ARG A 114 -11.47 -10.69 9.00
C ARG A 114 -11.33 -10.04 7.63
N GLU A 115 -12.33 -9.27 7.20
CA GLU A 115 -12.24 -8.52 5.94
C GLU A 115 -11.12 -7.47 5.99
N MET A 116 -11.00 -6.73 7.09
CA MET A 116 -9.93 -5.73 7.26
C MET A 116 -8.55 -6.39 7.31
N VAL A 117 -8.39 -7.54 7.97
CA VAL A 117 -7.15 -8.34 7.99
C VAL A 117 -6.80 -8.85 6.59
N LEU A 118 -7.76 -9.41 5.86
CA LEU A 118 -7.54 -9.89 4.49
C LEU A 118 -7.12 -8.76 3.56
N PHE A 119 -7.76 -7.60 3.67
CA PHE A 119 -7.39 -6.41 2.91
C PHE A 119 -5.99 -5.89 3.31
N ALA A 120 -5.66 -5.94 4.59
CA ALA A 120 -4.37 -5.56 5.14
C ALA A 120 -3.23 -6.53 4.79
N SER A 121 -3.50 -7.80 4.52
CA SER A 121 -2.51 -8.87 4.43
C SER A 121 -1.39 -8.64 3.39
N HIS A 122 -1.67 -7.84 2.36
CA HIS A 122 -0.69 -7.47 1.32
C HIS A 122 0.13 -6.22 1.66
N HIS A 123 -0.15 -5.60 2.80
CA HIS A 123 0.44 -4.34 3.25
C HIS A 123 1.06 -4.50 4.64
N LYS A 124 2.18 -3.83 4.90
CA LYS A 124 2.85 -3.85 6.22
C LYS A 124 2.16 -2.90 7.20
N ILE A 125 0.92 -3.19 7.57
CA ILE A 125 0.19 -2.41 8.57
C ILE A 125 0.50 -2.98 9.95
N ASP A 126 0.71 -2.11 10.92
CA ASP A 126 0.83 -2.49 12.32
C ASP A 126 -0.52 -2.91 12.92
N ASP A 127 -0.53 -3.97 13.73
CA ASP A 127 -1.74 -4.51 14.36
C ASP A 127 -2.47 -3.47 15.23
N SER A 128 -1.75 -2.51 15.83
CA SER A 128 -2.37 -1.43 16.61
C SER A 128 -3.15 -0.45 15.72
N VAL A 129 -2.67 -0.21 14.49
CA VAL A 129 -3.37 0.64 13.51
C VAL A 129 -4.63 -0.07 13.05
N LEU A 130 -4.53 -1.37 12.74
CA LEU A 130 -5.68 -2.19 12.34
C LEU A 130 -6.73 -2.27 13.45
N THR A 131 -6.31 -2.56 14.67
CA THR A 131 -7.18 -2.59 15.87
C THR A 131 -7.91 -1.25 16.02
N ARG A 132 -7.19 -0.13 15.95
CA ARG A 132 -7.79 1.20 16.08
C ARG A 132 -8.81 1.49 14.97
N MET A 133 -8.54 1.09 13.72
CA MET A 133 -9.49 1.29 12.62
C MET A 133 -10.72 0.41 12.78
N TRP A 134 -10.53 -0.86 13.16
CA TRP A 134 -11.61 -1.79 13.41
C TRP A 134 -12.52 -1.29 14.54
N THR A 135 -11.97 -0.87 15.69
CA THR A 135 -12.74 -0.34 16.81
C THR A 135 -13.57 0.88 16.41
N LYS A 136 -13.01 1.79 15.60
CA LYS A 136 -13.74 2.98 15.08
C LYS A 136 -14.95 2.63 14.21
N CYS A 137 -14.97 1.44 13.61
CA CYS A 137 -16.09 0.99 12.78
C CYS A 137 -17.26 0.42 13.60
N LEU A 138 -17.08 0.22 14.91
CA LEU A 138 -18.08 -0.36 15.81
C LEU A 138 -19.01 0.71 16.40
N PRO A 139 -20.22 0.35 16.85
CA PRO A 139 -21.08 1.22 17.65
C PRO A 139 -20.39 1.73 18.92
N ALA A 140 -20.73 2.95 19.36
CA ALA A 140 -20.09 3.63 20.49
C ALA A 140 -20.19 2.80 21.78
N GLU A 141 -21.29 2.08 21.97
CA GLU A 141 -21.56 1.22 23.12
C GLU A 141 -20.56 0.04 23.16
N ILE A 142 -20.26 -0.56 22.01
CA ILE A 142 -19.25 -1.63 21.93
C ILE A 142 -17.85 -1.04 22.14
N GLN A 143 -17.55 0.12 21.57
CA GLN A 143 -16.25 0.78 21.75
C GLN A 143 -15.94 1.06 23.21
N GLU A 144 -16.93 1.54 23.98
CA GLU A 144 -16.78 1.85 25.40
C GLU A 144 -16.45 0.58 26.21
N VAL A 145 -17.19 -0.51 26.00
CA VAL A 145 -16.95 -1.77 26.72
C VAL A 145 -15.61 -2.40 26.31
N LEU A 146 -15.22 -2.28 25.04
CA LEU A 146 -13.90 -2.73 24.56
C LEU A 146 -12.76 -1.93 25.19
N SER A 147 -12.97 -0.63 25.47
CA SER A 147 -11.96 0.23 26.10
C SER A 147 -11.65 -0.15 27.54
N LEU A 148 -12.54 -0.92 28.20
CA LEU A 148 -12.34 -1.46 29.53
C LEU A 148 -11.56 -2.79 29.53
N GLN A 149 -11.34 -3.39 28.36
CA GLN A 149 -10.56 -4.62 28.23
C GLN A 149 -9.06 -4.34 28.38
N ARG A 150 -8.30 -5.37 28.74
CA ARG A 150 -6.85 -5.22 28.92
C ARG A 150 -6.17 -4.95 27.57
N PRO A 151 -5.14 -4.08 27.53
CA PRO A 151 -4.46 -3.70 26.29
C PRO A 151 -3.67 -4.85 25.64
N ASP A 152 -3.41 -5.95 26.35
CA ASP A 152 -2.75 -7.16 25.88
C ASP A 152 -3.73 -8.23 25.34
N THR A 153 -5.03 -7.93 25.31
CA THR A 153 -6.04 -8.86 24.79
C THR A 153 -5.86 -9.04 23.28
N PRO A 154 -5.72 -10.30 22.78
CA PRO A 154 -5.65 -10.56 21.35
C PRO A 154 -6.85 -10.00 20.59
N LEU A 155 -6.60 -9.46 19.40
CA LEU A 155 -7.61 -8.80 18.58
C LEU A 155 -8.77 -9.75 18.20
N GLU A 156 -8.47 -11.03 17.99
CA GLU A 156 -9.47 -12.07 17.72
C GLU A 156 -10.43 -12.24 18.91
N ASN A 157 -9.90 -12.25 20.14
CA ASN A 157 -10.70 -12.38 21.35
C ASN A 157 -11.57 -11.14 21.57
N LEU A 158 -11.03 -9.94 21.29
CA LEU A 158 -11.81 -8.71 21.32
C LEU A 158 -12.95 -8.73 20.30
N ALA A 159 -12.73 -9.31 19.13
CA ALA A 159 -13.75 -9.42 18.10
C ALA A 159 -14.85 -10.43 18.45
N GLU A 160 -14.52 -11.55 19.07
CA GLU A 160 -15.51 -12.51 19.59
C GLU A 160 -16.37 -11.89 20.71
N PHE A 161 -15.74 -11.12 21.59
CA PHE A 161 -16.47 -10.41 22.64
C PHE A 161 -17.36 -9.30 22.06
N ALA A 162 -16.87 -8.55 21.06
CA ALA A 162 -17.67 -7.57 20.33
C ALA A 162 -18.86 -8.22 19.60
N ASP A 163 -18.71 -9.42 19.02
CA ASP A 163 -19.80 -10.19 18.42
C ASP A 163 -20.90 -10.50 19.44
N MET A 164 -20.51 -10.88 20.66
CA MET A 164 -21.45 -11.16 21.74
C MET A 164 -22.26 -9.90 22.09
N LEU A 165 -21.59 -8.76 22.29
CA LEU A 165 -22.24 -7.48 22.57
C LEU A 165 -23.16 -7.05 21.42
N HIS A 166 -22.71 -7.19 20.17
CA HIS A 166 -23.47 -6.87 18.98
C HIS A 166 -24.78 -7.67 18.91
N LYS A 167 -24.74 -8.98 19.18
CA LYS A 167 -25.93 -9.83 19.25
C LYS A 167 -26.88 -9.46 20.40
N PHE A 168 -26.35 -9.03 21.55
CA PHE A 168 -27.18 -8.58 22.67
C PHE A 168 -27.93 -7.29 22.34
N MET A 169 -27.28 -6.34 21.69
CA MET A 169 -27.90 -5.07 21.32
C MET A 169 -28.94 -5.23 20.20
N ASP A 170 -28.70 -6.10 19.22
CA ASP A 170 -29.65 -6.40 18.14
C ASP A 170 -30.96 -7.00 18.69
N LYS A 171 -30.85 -7.92 19.66
CA LYS A 171 -32.01 -8.55 20.34
C LYS A 171 -32.77 -7.61 21.29
N GLY A 172 -32.11 -6.58 21.83
CA GLY A 172 -32.73 -5.56 22.68
C GLY A 172 -33.72 -4.68 21.91
N GLY A 173 -33.47 -4.43 20.62
CA GLY A 173 -34.37 -3.66 19.76
C GLY A 173 -35.67 -4.42 19.38
N GLU A 174 -35.59 -5.74 19.24
CA GLU A 174 -36.75 -6.58 18.88
C GLU A 174 -37.76 -6.73 20.02
N THR A 175 -37.28 -6.82 21.27
CA THR A 175 -38.16 -6.96 22.45
C THR A 175 -38.95 -5.69 22.74
N GLN A 176 -38.38 -4.51 22.47
CA GLN A 176 -39.06 -3.22 22.68
C GLN A 176 -40.12 -2.92 21.60
N ASN A 177 -39.94 -3.45 20.38
CA ASN A 177 -40.91 -3.29 19.29
C ASN A 177 -42.14 -4.22 19.43
N ARG A 178 -42.02 -5.32 20.18
CA ARG A 178 -43.14 -6.21 20.48
C ARG A 178 -44.11 -5.63 21.51
N PHE A 179 -43.61 -4.82 22.45
CA PHE A 179 -44.42 -4.16 23.48
C PHE A 179 -45.17 -2.91 22.99
N LYS A 180 -44.81 -2.34 21.83
CA LYS A 180 -45.51 -1.18 21.24
C LYS A 180 -46.58 -1.56 20.19
N ARG A 181 -46.76 -2.85 19.91
CA ARG A 181 -47.73 -3.37 18.92
C ARG A 181 -48.85 -4.23 19.54
N SER A 182 -48.92 -4.31 20.86
CA SER A 182 -50.05 -4.85 21.62
C SER A 182 -50.76 -3.73 22.35
#